data_AF-A0AA35WCM5-F1
#
_entry.id   AF-A0AA35WCM5-F1
#
_cell.length_a   1.000
_cell.length_b   1.000
_cell.length_c   1.000
_cell.angle_alpha   90.00
_cell.angle_beta   90.00
_cell.angle_gamma   90.00
#
_symmetry.space_group_name_H-M   'P 1'
#
loop_
_entity.id
_entity.type
_entity.pdbx_description
1 polymer ?
#
loop_
_entity_poly.entity_id
_entity_poly.type
_entity_poly.pdbx_seq_one_letter_code
_entity_poly.pdbx_strand_id
1 'polypeptide(L)'
;MADGTVVLGETNIAASPKRIMDVQVSPANPKAFGAAIDAIRDAELTVIGPGSLYTSLIPNLLIPGIARALIESSEPVVYVCNIATQPGETDGYTLEDHLRAIERHLPGLAIDSWWPIAA
;
A
#
# COMPACT_ATOMS: atom_id res chain seq x y z
N MET A 1 -14.09 -7.75 -1.92
CA MET A 1 -13.76 -8.95 -1.10
C MET A 1 -13.68 -10.20 -1.97
N ALA A 2 -13.13 -11.31 -1.46
CA ALA A 2 -12.96 -12.56 -2.22
C ALA A 2 -14.27 -13.21 -2.69
N ASP A 3 -15.38 -12.94 -2.00
CA ASP A 3 -16.73 -13.37 -2.37
C ASP A 3 -17.47 -12.36 -3.27
N GLY A 4 -16.77 -11.33 -3.77
CA GLY A 4 -17.34 -10.27 -4.59
C GLY A 4 -18.08 -9.17 -3.80
N THR A 5 -18.23 -9.29 -2.48
CA THR A 5 -18.87 -8.24 -1.69
C THR A 5 -18.02 -6.98 -1.57
N VAL A 6 -18.68 -5.83 -1.45
CA VAL A 6 -18.07 -4.52 -1.23
C VAL A 6 -18.33 -4.09 0.21
N VAL A 7 -17.28 -3.65 0.90
CA VAL A 7 -17.35 -3.12 2.26
C VAL A 7 -16.80 -1.70 2.25
N LEU A 8 -17.51 -0.78 2.88
CA LEU A 8 -17.16 0.64 2.90
C LEU A 8 -16.67 1.07 4.29
N GLY A 9 -15.58 1.83 4.31
CA GLY A 9 -14.98 2.38 5.54
C GLY A 9 -13.92 1.47 6.13
N GLU A 10 -12.80 2.07 6.52
CA GLU A 10 -11.62 1.41 7.08
C GLU A 10 -11.97 0.45 8.23
N THR A 11 -12.73 0.94 9.23
CA THR A 11 -13.14 0.14 10.39
C THR A 11 -13.94 -1.10 9.99
N ASN A 12 -14.83 -0.98 9.01
CA ASN A 12 -15.65 -2.10 8.55
C ASN A 12 -14.83 -3.10 7.73
N ILE A 13 -13.86 -2.62 6.97
CA ILE A 13 -12.92 -3.47 6.21
C ILE A 13 -12.07 -4.29 7.17
N ALA A 14 -11.47 -3.66 8.19
CA ALA A 14 -10.67 -4.35 9.20
C ALA A 14 -11.48 -5.34 10.05
N ALA A 15 -12.77 -5.06 10.29
CA ALA A 15 -13.67 -5.96 11.02
C ALA A 15 -14.25 -7.09 10.15
N SER A 16 -14.04 -7.07 8.83
CA SER A 16 -14.58 -8.07 7.92
C SER A 16 -13.82 -9.39 8.06
N PRO A 17 -14.50 -10.54 8.27
CA PRO A 17 -13.84 -11.85 8.29
C PRO A 17 -13.45 -12.36 6.89
N LYS A 18 -13.73 -11.56 5.85
CA LYS A 18 -13.56 -11.95 4.44
C LYS A 18 -12.22 -11.44 3.93
N ARG A 19 -11.52 -12.28 3.18
CA ARG A 19 -10.27 -11.92 2.52
C ARG A 19 -10.45 -10.71 1.58
N ILE A 20 -9.58 -9.72 1.75
CA ILE A 20 -9.50 -8.54 0.88
C ILE A 20 -8.86 -8.95 -0.45
N MET A 21 -9.46 -8.52 -1.56
CA MET A 21 -8.94 -8.79 -2.91
C MET A 21 -8.43 -7.54 -3.62
N ASP A 22 -9.11 -6.43 -3.37
CA ASP A 22 -8.88 -5.12 -3.97
C ASP A 22 -9.34 -4.04 -2.99
N VAL A 23 -8.69 -2.87 -3.02
CA VAL A 23 -9.06 -1.67 -2.24
C VAL A 23 -9.07 -0.48 -3.18
N GLN A 24 -10.04 0.40 -2.98
CA GLN A 24 -10.20 1.63 -3.76
C GLN A 24 -10.48 2.81 -2.83
N VAL A 25 -10.09 4.00 -3.27
CA VAL A 25 -10.37 5.25 -2.55
C VAL A 25 -11.62 5.93 -3.12
N SER A 26 -12.42 6.52 -2.23
CA SER A 26 -13.61 7.30 -2.58
C SER A 26 -13.55 8.68 -1.92
N PRO A 27 -13.73 9.78 -2.67
CA PRO A 27 -14.03 9.86 -4.09
C PRO A 27 -12.87 9.33 -4.97
N ALA A 28 -13.21 8.88 -6.18
CA ALA A 28 -12.22 8.43 -7.15
C ALA A 28 -11.28 9.58 -7.54
N ASN A 29 -10.00 9.27 -7.76
CA ASN A 29 -8.95 10.22 -8.14
C ASN A 29 -8.81 11.42 -7.18
N PRO A 30 -8.58 11.19 -5.87
CA PRO A 30 -8.35 12.27 -4.93
C PRO A 30 -7.12 13.09 -5.33
N LYS A 31 -7.16 14.40 -5.07
CA LYS A 31 -5.99 15.26 -5.31
C LYS A 31 -4.95 15.02 -4.23
N ALA A 32 -3.71 14.74 -4.64
CA ALA A 32 -2.57 14.72 -3.74
C ALA A 32 -2.25 16.13 -3.22
N PHE A 33 -1.70 16.21 -2.02
CA PHE A 33 -1.17 17.44 -1.47
C PHE A 33 0.17 17.79 -2.16
N GLY A 34 0.32 19.01 -2.67
CA GLY A 34 1.47 19.41 -3.48
C GLY A 34 2.82 19.16 -2.79
N ALA A 35 2.94 19.56 -1.51
CA ALA A 35 4.18 19.36 -0.76
C ALA A 35 4.55 17.88 -0.56
N ALA A 36 3.58 16.96 -0.60
CA ALA A 36 3.88 15.53 -0.55
C ALA A 36 4.48 15.02 -1.87
N ILE A 37 4.01 15.55 -3.01
CA ILE A 37 4.60 15.26 -4.32
C ILE A 37 6.04 15.79 -4.38
N ASP A 38 6.25 17.03 -3.92
CA ASP A 38 7.57 17.65 -3.93
C ASP A 38 8.53 16.89 -3.01
N ALA A 39 8.08 16.49 -1.82
CA ALA A 39 8.87 15.66 -0.92
C ALA A 39 9.27 14.31 -1.54
N ILE A 40 8.40 13.67 -2.32
CA ILE A 40 8.74 12.41 -3.02
C ILE A 40 9.80 12.66 -4.11
N ARG A 41 9.70 13.78 -4.83
CA ARG A 41 10.65 14.13 -5.89
C ARG A 41 12.04 14.48 -5.37
N ASP A 42 12.10 15.10 -4.19
CA ASP A 42 13.35 15.52 -3.56
C ASP A 42 13.96 14.42 -2.67
N ALA A 43 13.25 13.30 -2.46
CA ALA A 43 13.71 12.24 -1.57
C ALA A 43 14.79 11.37 -2.23
N GLU A 44 15.94 11.23 -1.56
CA GLU A 44 17.02 10.31 -1.94
C GLU A 44 16.72 8.83 -1.57
N LEU A 45 15.59 8.60 -0.89
CA LEU A 45 15.10 7.29 -0.47
C LEU A 45 13.61 7.40 -0.11
N THR A 46 12.79 6.49 -0.63
CA THR A 46 11.40 6.33 -0.17
C THR A 46 11.27 5.08 0.68
N VAL A 47 10.60 5.21 1.83
CA VAL A 47 10.24 4.06 2.68
C VAL A 47 8.73 3.90 2.71
N ILE A 48 8.25 2.71 2.33
CA ILE A 48 6.86 2.29 2.42
C ILE A 48 6.72 1.37 3.62
N GLY A 49 5.97 1.81 4.63
CA GLY A 49 5.71 1.03 5.84
C GLY A 49 6.66 1.34 7.02
N PRO A 50 6.53 0.60 8.14
CA PRO A 50 5.52 -0.44 8.37
C PRO A 50 4.11 0.15 8.52
N GLY A 51 3.08 -0.70 8.41
CA GLY A 51 1.68 -0.29 8.53
C GLY A 51 0.72 -1.31 7.91
N SER A 52 -0.57 -1.21 8.27
CA SER A 52 -1.60 -2.11 7.74
C SER A 52 -1.67 -2.01 6.21
N LEU A 53 -1.56 -3.14 5.54
CA LEU A 53 -1.33 -3.19 4.10
C LEU A 53 -2.48 -2.55 3.33
N TYR A 54 -3.72 -2.95 3.63
CA TYR A 54 -4.91 -2.59 2.85
C TYR A 54 -5.60 -1.32 3.38
N THR A 55 -5.41 -1.00 4.65
CA THR A 55 -6.08 0.13 5.30
C THR A 55 -5.18 1.34 5.54
N SER A 56 -3.85 1.18 5.45
CA SER A 56 -2.90 2.30 5.60
C SER A 56 -1.99 2.49 4.39
N LEU A 57 -1.28 1.45 3.94
CA LEU A 57 -0.24 1.62 2.92
C LEU A 57 -0.83 1.79 1.52
N ILE A 58 -1.57 0.79 1.03
CA ILE A 58 -2.17 0.81 -0.31
C ILE A 58 -3.05 2.06 -0.55
N PRO A 59 -3.92 2.50 0.39
CA PRO A 59 -4.72 3.71 0.18
C PRO A 59 -3.91 4.97 -0.15
N ASN A 60 -2.72 5.14 0.43
CA ASN A 60 -1.84 6.26 0.10
C ASN A 60 -1.24 6.12 -1.32
N LEU A 61 -0.89 4.89 -1.70
CA LEU A 61 -0.35 4.56 -3.02
C LEU A 61 -1.38 4.69 -4.15
N LEU A 62 -2.68 4.64 -3.84
CA LEU A 62 -3.77 4.80 -4.81
C LEU A 62 -4.08 6.27 -5.16
N ILE A 63 -3.45 7.24 -4.50
CA ILE A 63 -3.62 8.66 -4.82
C ILE A 63 -2.82 8.96 -6.10
N PRO A 64 -3.44 9.39 -7.22
CA PRO A 64 -2.76 9.48 -8.51
C PRO A 64 -1.50 10.34 -8.53
N GLY A 65 -1.47 11.45 -7.78
CA GLY A 65 -0.29 12.31 -7.67
C GLY A 65 0.87 11.67 -6.92
N ILE A 66 0.58 10.86 -5.89
CA ILE A 66 1.57 10.11 -5.10
C ILE A 66 2.11 8.94 -5.94
N ALA A 67 1.19 8.12 -6.48
CA ALA A 67 1.48 7.03 -7.40
C ALA A 67 2.47 7.45 -8.50
N ARG A 68 2.13 8.53 -9.21
CA ARG A 68 2.93 9.04 -10.30
C ARG A 68 4.32 9.50 -9.84
N ALA A 69 4.40 10.25 -8.74
CA ALA A 69 5.68 10.75 -8.24
C ALA A 69 6.63 9.60 -7.85
N LEU A 70 6.10 8.54 -7.25
CA LEU A 70 6.88 7.35 -6.90
C LEU A 70 7.36 6.58 -8.13
N ILE A 71 6.49 6.39 -9.13
CA ILE A 71 6.83 5.66 -10.36
C ILE A 71 7.83 6.43 -11.24
N GLU A 72 7.73 7.76 -11.28
CA GLU A 72 8.65 8.61 -12.05
C GLU A 72 10.00 8.85 -11.34
N SER A 73 10.11 8.53 -10.05
CA SER A 73 11.36 8.67 -9.30
C SER A 73 12.39 7.62 -9.71
N SER A 74 13.65 8.02 -9.78
CA SER A 74 14.80 7.11 -9.93
C SER A 74 15.40 6.67 -8.59
N GLU A 75 14.90 7.22 -7.49
CA GLU A 75 15.47 7.02 -6.16
C GLU A 75 14.94 5.72 -5.53
N PRO A 76 15.74 5.03 -4.72
CA PRO A 76 15.37 3.71 -4.22
C PRO A 76 14.08 3.74 -3.38
N VAL A 77 13.25 2.70 -3.56
CA VAL A 77 12.04 2.46 -2.77
C VAL A 77 12.24 1.20 -1.91
N VAL A 78 12.11 1.36 -0.60
CA VAL A 78 12.21 0.28 0.38
C VAL A 78 10.84 -0.04 0.94
N TYR A 79 10.44 -1.31 0.90
CA TYR A 79 9.27 -1.78 1.64
C TYR A 79 9.65 -2.37 2.99
N VAL A 80 9.08 -1.83 4.07
CA VAL A 80 9.24 -2.35 5.43
C VAL A 80 7.99 -3.15 5.78
N CYS A 81 8.13 -4.47 5.78
CA CYS A 81 7.01 -5.37 6.02
C CYS A 81 6.67 -5.50 7.51
N ASN A 82 5.38 -5.68 7.79
CA ASN A 82 4.91 -6.00 9.13
C ASN A 82 5.52 -7.32 9.63
N ILE A 83 5.78 -7.38 10.94
CA ILE A 83 6.35 -8.56 11.62
C ILE A 83 5.34 -9.72 11.65
N ALA A 84 4.08 -9.38 11.88
CA ALA A 84 2.99 -10.33 12.00
C ALA A 84 1.91 -10.03 10.94
N THR A 85 1.22 -11.08 10.54
CA THR A 85 -0.03 -10.96 9.78
C THR A 85 -1.07 -10.22 10.62
N GLN A 86 -1.89 -9.41 9.97
CA GLN A 86 -2.99 -8.71 10.61
C GLN A 86 -4.30 -9.44 10.33
N PRO A 87 -5.04 -9.86 11.38
CA PRO A 87 -6.33 -10.53 11.21
C PRO A 87 -7.29 -9.73 10.33
N GLY A 88 -7.93 -10.38 9.37
CA GLY A 88 -8.87 -9.80 8.41
C GLY A 88 -8.20 -9.10 7.22
N GLU A 89 -6.91 -8.75 7.30
CA GLU A 89 -6.20 -8.06 6.21
C GLU A 89 -5.18 -8.95 5.50
N THR A 90 -4.25 -9.53 6.27
CA THR A 90 -3.08 -10.24 5.73
C THR A 90 -2.92 -11.63 6.30
N ASP A 91 -4.03 -12.28 6.68
CA ASP A 91 -4.05 -13.67 7.15
C ASP A 91 -3.32 -14.60 6.18
N GLY A 92 -2.29 -15.29 6.70
CA GLY A 92 -1.48 -16.23 5.93
C GLY A 92 -0.56 -15.59 4.88
N TYR A 93 -0.40 -14.26 4.87
CA TYR A 93 0.48 -13.60 3.90
C TYR A 93 1.95 -13.84 4.24
N THR A 94 2.70 -14.23 3.22
CA THR A 94 4.16 -14.10 3.19
C THR A 94 4.59 -12.67 2.86
N LEU A 95 5.88 -12.36 2.97
CA LEU A 95 6.44 -11.11 2.47
C LEU A 95 6.15 -10.92 0.96
N GLU A 96 6.26 -11.99 0.18
CA GLU A 96 5.99 -11.95 -1.25
C GLU A 96 4.51 -11.62 -1.54
N ASP A 97 3.58 -12.11 -0.72
CA ASP A 97 2.16 -11.76 -0.85
C ASP A 97 1.89 -10.27 -0.60
N HIS A 98 2.64 -9.64 0.32
CA HIS A 98 2.57 -8.19 0.52
C HIS A 98 3.09 -7.44 -0.70
N LEU A 99 4.26 -7.83 -1.23
CA LEU A 99 4.84 -7.19 -2.42
C LEU A 99 3.91 -7.32 -3.64
N ARG A 100 3.38 -8.51 -3.90
CA ARG A 100 2.39 -8.76 -4.97
C ARG A 100 1.10 -7.99 -4.77
N ALA A 101 0.68 -7.76 -3.52
CA ALA A 101 -0.48 -6.93 -3.24
C ALA A 101 -0.19 -5.46 -3.61
N ILE A 102 0.96 -4.91 -3.23
CA ILE A 102 1.35 -3.54 -3.59
C ILE A 102 1.45 -3.39 -5.12
N GLU A 103 2.17 -4.28 -5.79
CA GLU A 103 2.35 -4.28 -7.26
C GLU A 103 1.01 -4.33 -8.00
N ARG A 104 0.06 -5.13 -7.51
CA ARG A 104 -1.28 -5.24 -8.11
C ARG A 104 -2.06 -3.91 -8.05
N HIS A 105 -1.91 -3.14 -6.97
CA HIS A 105 -2.64 -1.89 -6.79
C HIS A 105 -1.90 -0.70 -7.41
N LEU A 106 -0.57 -0.76 -7.49
CA LEU A 106 0.26 0.27 -8.09
C LEU A 106 1.23 -0.36 -9.11
N PRO A 107 0.72 -0.79 -10.28
CA PRO A 107 1.56 -1.38 -11.31
C PRO A 107 2.58 -0.35 -11.80
N GLY A 108 3.84 -0.77 -11.89
CA GLY A 108 4.96 0.08 -12.31
C GLY A 108 5.77 0.69 -11.16
N LEU A 109 5.34 0.56 -9.90
CA LEU A 109 6.21 0.85 -8.77
C LEU A 109 7.28 -0.25 -8.65
N ALA A 110 8.54 0.11 -8.82
CA ALA A 110 9.66 -0.76 -8.48
C ALA A 110 9.94 -0.66 -6.98
N ILE A 111 9.93 -1.78 -6.27
CA ILE A 111 10.43 -1.88 -4.90
C ILE A 111 11.83 -2.48 -4.97
N ASP A 112 12.85 -1.66 -4.77
CA ASP A 112 14.26 -2.04 -4.95
C ASP A 112 14.76 -2.96 -3.84
N SER A 113 14.23 -2.80 -2.64
CA SER A 113 14.56 -3.67 -1.52
C SER A 113 13.42 -3.79 -0.54
N TRP A 114 13.43 -4.87 0.23
CA TRP A 114 12.46 -5.12 1.28
C TRP A 114 13.19 -5.53 2.56
N TRP A 115 12.75 -4.96 3.67
CA TRP A 115 13.30 -5.26 4.99
C TRP A 115 12.23 -5.96 5.83
N PRO A 116 12.48 -7.19 6.30
CA PRO A 116 11.72 -7.71 7.42
C PRO A 116 12.26 -7.07 8.71
N ILE A 117 11.41 -6.40 9.50
CA ILE A 117 11.69 -6.22 10.93
C ILE A 117 11.42 -7.57 11.60
N ALA A 118 12.22 -8.60 11.33
CA ALA A 118 12.13 -9.87 12.04
C ALA A 118 13.14 -9.87 13.19
N ALA A 119 12.66 -10.18 14.39
CA ALA A 119 13.48 -10.62 15.52
C ALA A 119 13.87 -12.09 15.33
#